data_AF-A0A1R1AXH4-F1
#
_entry.id   AF-A0A1R1AXH4-F1
#
_cell.length_a   1.000
_cell.length_b   1.000
_cell.length_c   1.000
_cell.angle_alpha   90.00
_cell.angle_beta   90.00
_cell.angle_gamma   90.00
#
_symmetry.space_group_name_H-M   'P 1'
#
loop_
_entity.id
_entity.type
_entity.pdbx_description
1 polymer ?
#
loop_
_entity_poly.entity_id
_entity_poly.type
_entity_poly.pdbx_seq_one_letter_code
_entity_poly.pdbx_strand_id
1 'polypeptide(L)'
;MRRKRWGSRRLSFPSLSWPKPRRAYKPPRRGFRTVPQSRGRPQVAKRRSVKKWWLIGALLLVFGIVEFFMYIEQNLRPPIMHLAQIRVKQIATEAINKAITSQVTQGKDFDNLVNWKTDSSGKVTGFMLNYAEHLKITSHTTEVVQSTLDDIHKRKEHIPLGQVLKSPIIASFGPQIPLKIEPQGAVKVQLDTRQQGAGINMILVEVFVHIVTEVAVVVPFDMEPQIVETDIPISYLLVVGDVPMYYYDGQGKAVGENKASAPSIAIPPPVTNENSHNTEQEIPPATTPDHPPDGTTPPLEPSPGAADLSGQTGGNNTGG
;
A
#
# COMPACT_ATOMS: atom_id res chain seq x y z
N MET A 1 8.74 43.70 -65.53
CA MET A 1 7.59 43.02 -66.19
C MET A 1 7.69 41.54 -65.82
N ARG A 2 6.71 40.76 -65.35
CA ARG A 2 5.27 40.69 -65.58
C ARG A 2 4.69 39.70 -64.53
N ARG A 3 3.81 40.12 -63.62
CA ARG A 3 3.16 39.22 -62.63
C ARG A 3 1.91 38.56 -63.26
N LYS A 4 1.82 37.23 -63.25
CA LYS A 4 0.61 36.47 -63.66
C LYS A 4 -0.38 36.45 -62.49
N ARG A 5 -1.55 37.09 -62.67
CA ARG A 5 -2.74 36.93 -61.82
C ARG A 5 -3.47 35.65 -62.22
N TRP A 6 -3.83 34.81 -61.27
CA TRP A 6 -4.81 33.75 -61.45
C TRP A 6 -6.19 34.25 -61.03
N GLY A 7 -7.17 34.05 -61.92
CA GLY A 7 -8.52 34.57 -61.82
C GLY A 7 -9.44 33.67 -60.99
N SER A 8 -10.26 34.30 -60.16
CA SER A 8 -11.39 33.69 -59.48
C SER A 8 -12.58 33.55 -60.44
N ARG A 9 -12.95 32.32 -60.82
CA ARG A 9 -14.23 32.04 -61.48
C ARG A 9 -15.34 32.08 -60.42
N ARG A 10 -16.22 33.07 -60.50
CA ARG A 10 -17.50 33.07 -59.77
C ARG A 10 -18.49 32.19 -60.52
N LEU A 11 -19.02 31.18 -59.85
CA LEU A 11 -20.15 30.39 -60.30
C LEU A 11 -21.43 31.23 -60.18
N SER A 12 -22.07 31.53 -61.31
CA SER A 12 -23.38 32.17 -61.39
C SER A 12 -24.46 31.10 -61.53
N PHE A 13 -25.44 31.08 -60.63
CA PHE A 13 -26.65 30.26 -60.77
C PHE A 13 -27.69 30.97 -61.65
N PRO A 14 -28.39 30.26 -62.55
CA PRO A 14 -29.41 30.85 -63.41
C PRO A 14 -30.68 31.20 -62.61
N SER A 15 -31.19 32.41 -62.82
CA SER A 15 -32.40 32.93 -62.18
C SER A 15 -33.64 32.21 -62.73
N LEU A 16 -34.34 31.51 -61.84
CA LEU A 16 -35.58 30.79 -62.10
C LEU A 16 -36.76 31.79 -62.20
N SER A 17 -37.17 32.14 -63.43
CA SER A 17 -38.31 33.02 -63.67
C SER A 17 -39.63 32.24 -63.64
N TRP A 18 -40.53 32.60 -62.72
CA TRP A 18 -41.89 32.03 -62.63
C TRP A 18 -42.84 32.69 -63.65
N PRO A 19 -43.75 31.93 -64.30
CA PRO A 19 -44.70 32.51 -65.25
C PRO A 19 -45.85 33.24 -64.54
N LYS A 20 -46.30 34.35 -65.12
CA LYS A 20 -47.41 35.19 -64.63
C LYS A 20 -48.74 34.44 -64.69
N PRO A 21 -49.62 34.52 -63.68
CA PRO A 21 -50.93 33.89 -63.73
C PRO A 21 -51.87 34.62 -64.71
N ARG A 22 -52.57 33.84 -65.54
CA ARG A 22 -53.61 34.29 -66.47
C ARG A 22 -54.80 34.88 -65.69
N ARG A 23 -55.35 35.99 -66.18
CA ARG A 23 -56.58 36.63 -65.68
C ARG A 23 -57.73 35.62 -65.62
N ALA A 24 -58.24 35.36 -64.43
CA ALA A 24 -59.46 34.59 -64.23
C ALA A 24 -60.70 35.43 -64.56
N TYR A 25 -61.57 34.86 -65.39
CA TYR A 25 -62.87 35.39 -65.79
C TYR A 25 -63.85 35.41 -64.60
N LYS A 26 -64.55 36.52 -64.36
CA LYS A 26 -65.59 36.65 -63.31
C LYS A 26 -66.98 36.49 -63.95
N PRO A 27 -67.82 35.54 -63.52
CA PRO A 27 -69.23 35.51 -63.93
C PRO A 27 -70.06 36.55 -63.15
N PRO A 28 -71.19 37.01 -63.72
CA PRO A 28 -72.00 38.08 -63.14
C PRO A 28 -72.77 37.62 -61.90
N ARG A 29 -72.81 38.50 -60.90
CA ARG A 29 -73.57 38.34 -59.66
C ARG A 29 -75.07 38.34 -59.95
N ARG A 30 -75.73 37.20 -59.73
CA ARG A 30 -77.19 37.10 -59.61
C ARG A 30 -77.53 36.96 -58.13
N GLY A 31 -78.29 37.93 -57.61
CA GLY A 31 -78.60 38.04 -56.19
C GLY A 31 -79.44 36.87 -55.68
N PHE A 32 -78.98 36.25 -54.60
CA PHE A 32 -79.79 35.40 -53.74
C PHE A 32 -79.85 36.04 -52.36
N ARG A 33 -81.08 36.22 -51.87
CA ARG A 33 -81.42 36.72 -50.53
C ARG A 33 -80.79 35.81 -49.47
N THR A 34 -80.04 36.40 -48.54
CA THR A 34 -79.53 35.72 -47.35
C THR A 34 -80.60 35.70 -46.26
N VAL A 35 -80.97 34.51 -45.79
CA VAL A 35 -81.70 34.28 -44.54
C VAL A 35 -80.74 34.55 -43.36
N PRO A 36 -81.16 35.19 -42.25
CA PRO A 36 -80.24 35.47 -41.16
C PRO A 36 -80.02 34.19 -40.34
N GLN A 37 -78.88 33.55 -40.53
CA GLN A 37 -78.42 32.46 -39.67
C GLN A 37 -77.82 33.07 -38.39
N SER A 38 -78.34 32.62 -37.24
CA SER A 38 -77.95 33.08 -35.91
C SER A 38 -76.43 33.05 -35.72
N ARG A 39 -75.85 34.24 -35.47
CA ARG A 39 -74.44 34.40 -35.08
C ARG A 39 -74.23 33.78 -33.71
N GLY A 40 -73.89 32.50 -33.67
CA GLY A 40 -73.06 31.98 -32.59
C GLY A 40 -71.76 32.78 -32.57
N ARG A 41 -71.49 33.49 -31.47
CA ARG A 41 -70.20 34.17 -31.26
C ARG A 41 -69.08 33.13 -31.45
N PRO A 42 -68.13 33.30 -32.38
CA PRO A 42 -66.97 32.43 -32.39
C PRO A 42 -66.23 32.68 -31.08
N GLN A 43 -66.24 31.70 -30.16
CA GLN A 43 -65.35 31.73 -29.01
C GLN A 43 -63.93 31.76 -29.57
N VAL A 44 -63.28 32.92 -29.48
CA VAL A 44 -61.88 33.07 -29.84
C VAL A 44 -61.11 32.11 -28.95
N ALA A 45 -60.71 30.96 -29.50
CA ALA A 45 -59.91 29.98 -28.78
C ALA A 45 -58.65 30.71 -28.30
N LYS A 46 -58.59 30.98 -26.99
CA LYS A 46 -57.47 31.64 -26.32
C LYS A 46 -56.22 30.88 -26.76
N ARG A 47 -55.36 31.54 -27.55
CA ARG A 47 -54.10 31.00 -28.08
C ARG A 47 -53.28 30.55 -26.86
N ARG A 48 -53.39 29.26 -26.49
CA ARG A 48 -52.79 28.72 -25.25
C ARG A 48 -51.31 29.05 -25.29
N SER A 49 -50.79 29.55 -24.18
CA SER A 49 -49.44 30.12 -24.07
C SER A 49 -48.37 29.03 -24.17
N VAL A 50 -48.14 28.51 -25.38
CA VAL A 50 -47.08 27.53 -25.71
C VAL A 50 -45.70 28.00 -25.24
N LYS A 51 -45.49 29.32 -25.12
CA LYS A 51 -44.29 29.91 -24.52
C LYS A 51 -44.06 29.48 -23.06
N LYS A 52 -45.12 29.33 -22.26
CA LYS A 52 -45.00 28.89 -20.85
C LYS A 52 -44.59 27.42 -20.75
N TRP A 53 -45.18 26.55 -21.58
CA TRP A 53 -44.83 25.13 -21.63
C TRP A 53 -43.41 24.91 -22.18
N TRP A 54 -42.98 25.73 -23.15
CA TRP A 54 -41.61 25.72 -23.64
C TRP A 54 -40.60 26.18 -22.56
N LEU A 55 -40.93 27.22 -21.78
CA LEU A 55 -40.11 27.64 -20.64
C LEU A 55 -40.03 26.56 -19.54
N ILE A 56 -41.13 25.89 -19.23
CA ILE A 56 -41.16 24.78 -18.26
C ILE A 56 -40.32 23.59 -18.77
N GLY A 57 -40.45 23.23 -20.04
CA GLY A 57 -39.63 22.19 -20.66
C GLY A 57 -38.13 22.53 -20.67
N ALA A 58 -37.77 23.78 -20.97
CA ALA A 58 -36.39 24.24 -20.91
C ALA A 58 -35.84 24.20 -19.47
N LEU A 59 -36.63 24.60 -18.46
CA LEU A 59 -36.25 24.51 -17.06
C LEU A 59 -36.00 23.05 -16.63
N LEU A 60 -36.90 22.13 -17.00
CA LEU A 60 -36.75 20.70 -16.71
C LEU A 60 -35.55 20.09 -17.44
N LEU A 61 -35.25 20.53 -18.66
CA LEU A 61 -34.05 20.10 -19.38
C LEU A 61 -32.78 20.54 -18.65
N VAL A 62 -32.71 21.81 -18.22
CA VAL A 62 -31.57 22.32 -17.45
C VAL A 62 -31.43 21.56 -16.14
N PHE A 63 -32.53 21.32 -15.43
CA PHE A 63 -32.54 20.52 -14.21
C PHE A 63 -32.02 19.09 -14.46
N GLY A 64 -32.49 18.42 -15.52
CA GLY A 64 -32.01 17.09 -15.90
C GLY A 64 -30.54 17.04 -16.30
N ILE A 65 -30.01 18.09 -16.94
CA ILE A 65 -28.57 18.19 -17.26
C ILE A 65 -27.75 18.32 -15.98
N VAL A 66 -28.21 19.12 -15.02
CA VAL A 66 -27.53 19.29 -13.72
C VAL A 66 -27.54 17.98 -12.94
N GLU A 67 -28.70 17.30 -12.84
CA GLU A 67 -28.79 15.98 -12.17
C GLU A 67 -27.89 14.94 -12.86
N PHE A 68 -27.87 14.89 -14.19
CA PHE A 68 -27.03 13.96 -14.94
C PHE A 68 -25.53 14.21 -14.68
N PHE A 69 -25.10 15.47 -14.66
CA PHE A 69 -23.72 15.81 -14.36
C PHE A 69 -23.33 15.43 -12.94
N MET A 70 -24.18 15.76 -11.95
CA MET A 70 -23.95 15.38 -10.55
C MET A 70 -23.89 13.86 -10.36
N TYR A 71 -24.74 13.10 -11.05
CA TYR A 71 -24.73 11.63 -11.00
C TYR A 71 -23.43 11.04 -11.56
N ILE A 72 -22.96 11.55 -12.71
CA ILE A 72 -21.69 11.11 -13.32
C ILE A 72 -20.52 11.38 -12.39
N GLU A 73 -20.43 12.60 -11.84
CA GLU A 73 -19.33 13.00 -10.97
C GLU A 73 -19.23 12.08 -9.75
N GLN A 74 -20.35 11.84 -9.06
CA GLN A 74 -20.40 10.98 -7.88
C GLN A 74 -20.09 9.51 -8.19
N ASN A 75 -20.51 9.01 -9.36
CA ASN A 75 -20.33 7.60 -9.72
C ASN A 75 -18.96 7.30 -10.35
N LEU A 76 -18.33 8.27 -11.02
CA LEU A 76 -17.01 8.10 -11.63
C LEU A 76 -15.86 8.42 -10.67
N ARG A 77 -16.06 9.33 -9.70
CA ARG A 77 -15.00 9.74 -8.77
C ARG A 77 -14.35 8.55 -8.02
N PRO A 78 -15.10 7.66 -7.33
CA PRO A 78 -14.47 6.58 -6.55
C PRO A 78 -13.71 5.57 -7.42
N PRO A 79 -14.25 5.10 -8.57
CA PRO A 79 -13.49 4.22 -9.47
C PRO A 79 -12.23 4.86 -10.04
N ILE A 80 -12.27 6.15 -10.41
CA ILE A 80 -11.11 6.88 -10.93
C ILE A 80 -10.03 6.92 -9.86
N MET A 81 -10.37 7.34 -8.64
CA MET A 81 -9.42 7.49 -7.54
C MET A 81 -8.78 6.15 -7.15
N HIS A 82 -9.57 5.09 -7.01
CA HIS A 82 -9.06 3.76 -6.68
C HIS A 82 -8.07 3.23 -7.74
N LEU A 83 -8.40 3.38 -9.03
CA LEU A 83 -7.48 2.98 -10.09
C LEU A 83 -6.23 3.87 -10.12
N ALA A 84 -6.39 5.17 -9.86
CA ALA A 84 -5.28 6.11 -9.77
C ALA A 84 -4.33 5.75 -8.63
N GLN A 85 -4.82 5.46 -7.42
CA GLN A 85 -4.00 5.00 -6.29
C GLN A 85 -3.20 3.75 -6.62
N ILE A 86 -3.83 2.75 -7.24
CA ILE A 86 -3.13 1.53 -7.68
C ILE A 86 -2.02 1.89 -8.67
N ARG A 87 -2.33 2.73 -9.66
CA ARG A 87 -1.37 3.11 -10.70
C ARG A 87 -0.21 3.91 -10.15
N VAL A 88 -0.48 4.86 -9.25
CA VAL A 88 0.55 5.65 -8.57
C VAL A 88 1.42 4.77 -7.69
N LYS A 89 0.82 3.89 -6.87
CA LYS A 89 1.57 2.93 -6.05
C LYS A 89 2.49 2.07 -6.91
N GLN A 90 1.98 1.55 -8.04
CA GLN A 90 2.78 0.77 -8.99
C GLN A 90 3.95 1.58 -9.55
N ILE A 91 3.70 2.78 -10.09
CA ILE A 91 4.73 3.63 -10.71
C ILE A 91 5.78 4.04 -9.68
N ALA A 92 5.36 4.48 -8.49
CA ALA A 92 6.26 4.91 -7.44
C ALA A 92 7.13 3.75 -6.93
N THR A 93 6.54 2.60 -6.58
CA THR A 93 7.29 1.42 -6.12
C THR A 93 8.26 0.92 -7.19
N GLU A 94 7.83 0.84 -8.46
CA GLU A 94 8.69 0.39 -9.55
C GLU A 94 9.87 1.35 -9.77
N ALA A 95 9.60 2.66 -9.78
CA ALA A 95 10.63 3.67 -9.98
C ALA A 95 11.64 3.69 -8.82
N ILE A 96 11.19 3.60 -7.57
CA ILE A 96 12.05 3.52 -6.38
C ILE A 96 12.92 2.28 -6.44
N ASN A 97 12.31 1.10 -6.65
CA ASN A 97 13.04 -0.16 -6.77
C ASN A 97 14.10 -0.11 -7.88
N LYS A 98 13.72 0.43 -9.05
CA LYS A 98 14.63 0.56 -10.19
C LYS A 98 15.78 1.53 -9.91
N ALA A 99 15.49 2.68 -9.30
CA ALA A 99 16.49 3.68 -8.97
C ALA A 99 17.53 3.09 -8.00
N ILE A 100 17.08 2.44 -6.94
CA ILE A 100 17.98 1.88 -5.93
C ILE A 100 18.77 0.69 -6.47
N THR A 101 18.10 -0.24 -7.19
CA THR A 101 18.79 -1.38 -7.82
C THR A 101 19.87 -0.91 -8.81
N SER A 102 19.60 0.16 -9.57
CA SER A 102 20.60 0.71 -10.48
C SER A 102 21.83 1.29 -9.77
N GLN A 103 21.68 1.77 -8.53
CA GLN A 103 22.80 2.28 -7.72
C GLN A 103 23.56 1.16 -7.02
N VAL A 104 22.84 0.16 -6.48
CA VAL A 104 23.44 -1.01 -5.82
C VAL A 104 24.32 -1.81 -6.79
N THR A 105 23.94 -1.91 -8.06
CA THR A 105 24.74 -2.60 -9.10
C THR A 105 26.00 -1.84 -9.52
N GLN A 106 26.11 -0.55 -9.19
CA GLN A 106 27.23 0.32 -9.57
C GLN A 106 28.22 0.56 -8.42
N GLY A 107 27.84 0.31 -7.16
CA GLY A 107 28.59 0.70 -5.97
C GLY A 107 29.10 -0.46 -5.11
N LYS A 108 30.40 -0.42 -4.78
CA LYS A 108 31.10 -1.20 -3.74
C LYS A 108 30.75 -0.77 -2.29
N ASP A 109 29.68 0.02 -2.12
CA ASP A 109 29.41 0.77 -0.89
C ASP A 109 28.63 -0.03 0.18
N PHE A 110 28.26 -1.28 -0.11
CA PHE A 110 27.48 -2.11 0.82
C PHE A 110 28.29 -3.25 1.45
N ASP A 111 29.59 -3.37 1.12
CA ASP A 111 30.43 -4.50 1.52
C ASP A 111 30.88 -4.49 2.99
N ASN A 112 30.58 -3.44 3.77
CA ASN A 112 31.09 -3.27 5.14
C ASN A 112 30.01 -2.86 6.17
N LEU A 113 28.83 -3.46 6.06
CA LEU A 113 27.73 -3.25 7.02
C LEU A 113 28.01 -3.87 8.39
N VAL A 114 28.82 -4.94 8.42
CA VAL A 114 29.04 -5.77 9.60
C VAL A 114 30.53 -5.99 9.80
N ASN A 115 31.03 -5.65 10.99
CA ASN A 115 32.40 -5.89 11.41
C ASN A 115 32.45 -7.07 12.39
N TRP A 116 33.15 -8.13 12.01
CA TRP A 116 33.27 -9.33 12.83
C TRP A 116 34.20 -9.12 14.01
N LYS A 117 33.75 -9.48 15.22
CA LYS A 117 34.58 -9.54 16.41
C LYS A 117 35.11 -10.95 16.56
N THR A 118 36.43 -11.05 16.66
CA THR A 118 37.15 -12.31 16.80
C THR A 118 37.93 -12.30 18.11
N ASP A 119 37.97 -13.42 18.82
CA ASP A 119 38.84 -13.57 19.98
C ASP A 119 40.30 -13.82 19.59
N SER A 120 41.20 -13.93 20.58
CA SER A 120 42.62 -14.22 20.37
C SER A 120 42.92 -15.57 19.70
N SER A 121 41.93 -16.46 19.61
CA SER A 121 42.03 -17.77 18.96
C SER A 121 41.53 -17.78 17.51
N GLY A 122 41.02 -16.66 17.01
CA GLY A 122 40.44 -16.59 15.67
C GLY A 122 38.95 -16.96 15.61
N LYS A 123 38.28 -17.20 16.75
CA LYS A 123 36.87 -17.56 16.81
C LYS A 123 35.99 -16.32 16.80
N VAL A 124 34.95 -16.31 15.95
CA VAL A 124 33.96 -15.23 15.91
C VAL A 124 33.16 -15.22 17.21
N THR A 125 33.27 -14.14 17.98
CA THR A 125 32.57 -13.94 19.25
C THR A 125 31.34 -13.05 19.10
N GLY A 126 31.23 -12.33 17.98
CA GLY A 126 30.07 -11.53 17.65
C GLY A 126 30.30 -10.66 16.42
N PHE A 127 29.40 -9.71 16.21
CA PHE A 127 29.52 -8.72 15.17
C PHE A 127 29.12 -7.34 15.68
N MET A 128 29.72 -6.29 15.12
CA MET A 128 29.33 -4.91 15.36
C MET A 128 28.82 -4.30 14.05
N LEU A 129 27.74 -3.53 14.13
CA LEU A 129 27.23 -2.80 12.99
C LEU A 129 28.07 -1.55 12.75
N ASN A 130 28.40 -1.29 11.48
CA ASN A 130 29.07 -0.06 11.09
C ASN A 130 28.04 1.06 10.93
N TYR A 131 27.81 1.83 12.01
CA TYR A 131 26.85 2.94 12.00
C TYR A 131 27.19 4.04 10.99
N ALA A 132 28.48 4.26 10.68
CA ALA A 132 28.86 5.27 9.69
C ALA A 132 28.39 4.86 8.27
N GLU A 133 28.55 3.58 7.92
CA GLU A 133 28.05 3.06 6.65
C GLU A 133 26.52 3.06 6.62
N HIS A 134 25.89 2.73 7.76
CA HIS A 134 24.42 2.78 7.91
C HIS A 134 23.87 4.17 7.57
N LEU A 135 24.42 5.23 8.18
CA LEU A 135 23.99 6.60 7.93
C LEU A 135 24.28 7.06 6.51
N LYS A 136 25.41 6.65 5.92
CA LYS A 136 25.75 6.94 4.53
C LYS A 136 24.74 6.29 3.57
N ILE A 137 24.37 5.04 3.80
CA ILE A 137 23.36 4.33 2.99
C ILE A 137 21.99 4.97 3.15
N THR A 138 21.55 5.25 4.37
CA THR A 138 20.26 5.88 4.63
C THR A 138 20.16 7.26 3.98
N SER A 139 21.19 8.11 4.12
CA SER A 139 21.21 9.44 3.52
C SER A 139 21.24 9.39 1.99
N HIS A 140 22.12 8.57 1.40
CA HIS A 140 22.20 8.42 -0.05
C HIS A 140 20.90 7.85 -0.64
N THR A 141 20.31 6.85 0.01
CA THR A 141 19.03 6.29 -0.44
C THR A 141 17.91 7.33 -0.33
N THR A 142 17.90 8.15 0.72
CA THR A 142 16.94 9.25 0.86
C THR A 142 17.04 10.23 -0.31
N GLU A 143 18.25 10.61 -0.70
CA GLU A 143 18.51 11.50 -1.85
C GLU A 143 18.00 10.88 -3.16
N VAL A 144 18.33 9.60 -3.42
CA VAL A 144 17.93 8.88 -4.63
C VAL A 144 16.40 8.75 -4.72
N VAL A 145 15.72 8.45 -3.60
CA VAL A 145 14.26 8.35 -3.58
C VAL A 145 13.63 9.71 -3.81
N GLN A 146 14.12 10.76 -3.14
CA GLN A 146 13.61 12.12 -3.31
C GLN A 146 13.74 12.58 -4.76
N SER A 147 14.91 12.42 -5.39
CA SER A 147 15.11 12.81 -6.79
C SER A 147 14.23 12.00 -7.74
N THR A 148 14.03 10.71 -7.45
CA THR A 148 13.18 9.82 -8.25
C THR A 148 11.72 10.27 -8.19
N LEU A 149 11.22 10.61 -6.99
CA LEU A 149 9.85 11.12 -6.81
C LEU A 149 9.66 12.48 -7.49
N ASP A 150 10.65 13.38 -7.42
CA ASP A 150 10.62 14.67 -8.11
C ASP A 150 10.59 14.51 -9.64
N ASP A 151 11.26 13.49 -10.17
CA ASP A 151 11.25 13.16 -11.60
C ASP A 151 9.92 12.57 -12.05
N ILE A 152 9.27 11.74 -11.22
CA ILE A 152 7.94 11.21 -11.48
C ILE A 152 6.90 12.34 -11.45
N HIS A 153 7.01 13.28 -10.51
CA HIS A 153 6.14 14.45 -10.42
C HIS A 153 6.10 15.28 -11.71
N LYS A 154 7.24 15.43 -12.39
CA LYS A 154 7.35 16.18 -13.66
C LYS A 154 6.75 15.43 -14.86
N ARG A 155 6.50 14.13 -14.76
CA ARG A 155 5.95 13.32 -15.85
C ARG A 155 4.43 13.45 -15.91
N LYS A 156 3.90 13.53 -17.13
CA LYS A 156 2.46 13.55 -17.37
C LYS A 156 1.97 12.13 -17.60
N GLU A 157 1.41 11.54 -16.57
CA GLU A 157 0.79 10.22 -16.66
C GLU A 157 -0.69 10.34 -17.04
N HIS A 158 -1.22 9.30 -17.69
CA HIS A 158 -2.60 9.27 -18.15
C HIS A 158 -3.22 7.89 -17.92
N ILE A 159 -4.48 7.87 -17.50
CA ILE A 159 -5.26 6.64 -17.33
C ILE A 159 -6.45 6.69 -18.30
N PRO A 160 -6.63 5.68 -19.18
CA PRO A 160 -7.82 5.62 -20.03
C PRO A 160 -9.07 5.36 -19.18
N LEU A 161 -10.13 6.15 -19.39
CA LEU A 161 -11.41 6.02 -18.67
C LEU A 161 -12.01 4.62 -18.80
N GLY A 162 -11.75 3.94 -19.91
CA GLY A 162 -12.15 2.55 -20.12
C GLY A 162 -11.70 1.59 -19.03
N GLN A 163 -10.45 1.73 -18.55
CA GLN A 163 -9.90 0.88 -17.49
C GLN A 163 -10.61 1.13 -16.15
N VAL A 164 -10.99 2.38 -15.90
CA VAL A 164 -11.72 2.79 -14.69
C VAL A 164 -13.06 2.06 -14.58
N LEU A 165 -13.77 1.94 -15.71
CA LEU A 165 -15.10 1.34 -15.79
C LEU A 165 -15.09 -0.20 -15.67
N LYS A 166 -13.91 -0.82 -15.50
CA LYS A 166 -13.71 -2.28 -15.34
C LYS A 166 -14.39 -3.11 -16.44
N SER A 167 -14.60 -2.53 -17.62
CA SER A 167 -15.25 -3.21 -18.75
C SER A 167 -14.19 -3.61 -19.77
N PRO A 168 -13.98 -4.93 -20.00
CA PRO A 168 -12.96 -5.42 -20.93
C PRO A 168 -13.10 -4.88 -22.35
N ILE A 169 -14.34 -4.58 -22.78
CA ILE A 169 -14.65 -4.13 -24.14
C ILE A 169 -14.14 -2.70 -24.39
N ILE A 170 -14.22 -1.85 -23.37
CA ILE A 170 -13.84 -0.43 -23.50
C ILE A 170 -12.53 -0.11 -22.76
N ALA A 171 -11.88 -1.07 -22.10
CA ALA A 171 -10.68 -0.84 -21.29
C ALA A 171 -9.61 0.01 -22.00
N SER A 172 -9.36 -0.27 -23.28
CA SER A 172 -8.34 0.42 -24.08
C SER A 172 -8.87 1.61 -24.88
N PHE A 173 -10.16 1.94 -24.76
CA PHE A 173 -10.82 3.00 -25.53
C PHE A 173 -11.38 4.09 -24.62
N GLY A 174 -11.52 5.29 -25.18
CA GLY A 174 -12.12 6.43 -24.50
C GLY A 174 -11.13 7.55 -24.17
N PRO A 175 -11.62 8.61 -23.49
CA PRO A 175 -10.80 9.75 -23.12
C PRO A 175 -9.73 9.37 -22.08
N GLN A 176 -8.58 10.03 -22.16
CA GLN A 176 -7.48 9.89 -21.21
C GLN A 176 -7.64 10.90 -20.07
N ILE A 177 -7.65 10.41 -18.83
CA ILE A 177 -7.69 11.23 -17.63
C ILE A 177 -6.25 11.54 -17.23
N PRO A 178 -5.87 12.82 -17.07
CA PRO A 178 -4.55 13.17 -16.58
C PRO A 178 -4.37 12.74 -15.13
N LEU A 179 -3.24 12.11 -14.83
CA LEU A 179 -2.82 11.67 -13.51
C LEU A 179 -1.55 12.43 -13.14
N LYS A 180 -1.55 13.07 -11.97
CA LYS A 180 -0.36 13.71 -11.40
C LYS A 180 -0.02 13.09 -10.06
N ILE A 181 1.27 13.01 -9.79
CA ILE A 181 1.83 12.47 -8.56
C ILE A 181 2.57 13.63 -7.88
N GLU A 182 2.16 13.95 -6.67
CA GLU A 182 2.72 15.07 -5.89
C GLU A 182 3.34 14.52 -4.60
N PRO A 183 4.67 14.48 -4.46
CA PRO A 183 5.32 14.04 -3.23
C PRO A 183 4.85 14.86 -2.03
N GLN A 184 4.52 14.19 -0.91
CA GLN A 184 4.09 14.84 0.32
C GLN A 184 5.15 14.64 1.40
N GLY A 185 5.79 15.73 1.81
CA GLY A 185 6.77 15.72 2.90
C GLY A 185 8.11 15.06 2.56
N ALA A 186 8.84 14.68 3.61
CA ALA A 186 10.16 14.06 3.50
C ALA A 186 10.05 12.53 3.46
N VAL A 187 10.88 11.90 2.64
CA VAL A 187 11.00 10.44 2.56
C VAL A 187 11.58 9.90 3.86
N LYS A 188 10.96 8.86 4.44
CA LYS A 188 11.50 8.13 5.59
C LYS A 188 12.21 6.90 5.10
N VAL A 189 13.52 6.84 5.33
CA VAL A 189 14.36 5.69 5.02
C VAL A 189 14.96 5.14 6.30
N GLN A 190 14.82 3.84 6.52
CA GLN A 190 15.40 3.11 7.64
C GLN A 190 16.12 1.89 7.08
N LEU A 191 17.22 1.48 7.70
CA LEU A 191 17.87 0.22 7.36
C LEU A 191 17.81 -0.67 8.59
N ASP A 192 17.14 -1.80 8.42
CA ASP A 192 16.75 -2.73 9.46
C ASP A 192 17.32 -4.12 9.17
N THR A 193 17.28 -4.98 10.19
CA THR A 193 17.76 -6.36 10.09
C THR A 193 16.68 -7.34 10.49
N ARG A 194 16.43 -8.38 9.69
CA ARG A 194 15.58 -9.51 10.07
C ARG A 194 16.38 -10.79 10.14
N GLN A 195 16.09 -11.62 11.14
CA GLN A 195 16.80 -12.88 11.39
C GLN A 195 15.89 -14.05 11.03
N GLN A 196 16.44 -15.04 10.33
CA GLN A 196 15.74 -16.26 9.94
C GLN A 196 16.61 -17.47 10.29
N GLY A 197 16.05 -18.50 10.92
CA GLY A 197 16.78 -19.74 11.19
C GLY A 197 17.06 -20.48 9.88
N ALA A 198 18.34 -20.78 9.61
CA ALA A 198 18.77 -21.40 8.35
C ALA A 198 19.18 -22.89 8.48
N GLY A 199 19.08 -23.48 9.67
CA GLY A 199 19.49 -24.86 9.95
C GLY A 199 19.92 -25.11 11.39
N ILE A 200 20.74 -26.15 11.62
CA ILE A 200 21.28 -26.48 12.95
C ILE A 200 22.27 -25.39 13.36
N ASN A 201 21.95 -24.67 14.44
CA ASN A 201 22.75 -23.60 15.01
C ASN A 201 23.23 -22.52 14.01
N MET A 202 22.40 -22.19 13.01
CA MET A 202 22.73 -21.14 12.03
C MET A 202 21.56 -20.18 11.83
N ILE A 203 21.89 -18.90 11.69
CA ILE A 203 20.92 -17.84 11.40
C ILE A 203 21.34 -17.10 10.12
N LEU A 204 20.37 -16.83 9.26
CA LEU A 204 20.48 -15.91 8.14
C LEU A 204 19.99 -14.55 8.62
N VAL A 205 20.90 -13.58 8.67
CA VAL A 205 20.60 -12.19 8.95
C VAL A 205 20.48 -11.47 7.61
N GLU A 206 19.31 -10.89 7.35
CA GLU A 206 19.05 -10.09 6.17
C GLU A 206 18.98 -8.62 6.56
N VAL A 207 19.81 -7.82 5.91
CA VAL A 207 19.80 -6.36 6.05
C VAL A 207 19.03 -5.78 4.88
N PHE A 208 18.00 -4.99 5.16
CA PHE A 208 17.13 -4.39 4.15
C PHE A 208 16.86 -2.92 4.47
N VAL A 209 16.62 -2.13 3.43
CA VAL A 209 16.16 -0.75 3.57
C VAL A 209 14.64 -0.74 3.52
N HIS A 210 14.01 -0.22 4.58
CA HIS A 210 12.58 0.07 4.65
C HIS A 210 12.34 1.54 4.25
N ILE A 211 11.58 1.74 3.18
CA ILE A 211 11.30 3.07 2.62
C ILE A 211 9.81 3.33 2.75
N VAL A 212 9.45 4.44 3.41
CA VAL A 212 8.08 4.92 3.54
C VAL A 212 8.01 6.34 3.00
N THR A 213 7.16 6.54 2.00
CA THR A 213 6.89 7.86 1.44
C THR A 213 5.40 8.07 1.26
N GLU A 214 4.96 9.31 1.43
CA GLU A 214 3.59 9.73 1.16
C GLU A 214 3.56 10.51 -0.16
N VAL A 215 2.62 10.17 -1.05
CA VAL A 215 2.41 10.86 -2.32
C VAL A 215 0.93 11.18 -2.47
N ALA A 216 0.60 12.38 -2.91
CA ALA A 216 -0.77 12.75 -3.24
C ALA A 216 -1.07 12.36 -4.70
N VAL A 217 -2.17 11.64 -4.87
CA VAL A 217 -2.72 11.24 -6.16
C VAL A 217 -3.67 12.33 -6.62
N VAL A 218 -3.32 13.03 -7.68
CA VAL A 218 -4.08 14.19 -8.17
C VAL A 218 -4.78 13.85 -9.47
N VAL A 219 -6.12 13.89 -9.44
CA VAL A 219 -7.01 13.71 -10.59
C VAL A 219 -7.94 14.94 -10.74
N PRO A 220 -8.59 15.17 -11.89
CA PRO A 220 -9.34 16.41 -12.14
C PRO A 220 -10.46 16.77 -11.14
N PHE A 221 -10.99 15.78 -10.41
CA PHE A 221 -12.14 15.95 -9.51
C PHE A 221 -11.79 15.81 -8.03
N ASP A 222 -10.59 15.33 -7.70
CA ASP A 222 -10.23 14.96 -6.34
C ASP A 222 -8.72 14.77 -6.13
N MET A 223 -8.28 14.81 -4.88
CA MET A 223 -6.90 14.54 -4.48
C MET A 223 -6.88 13.77 -3.16
N GLU A 224 -6.21 12.61 -3.14
CA GLU A 224 -6.07 11.79 -1.94
C GLU A 224 -4.60 11.41 -1.69
N PRO A 225 -4.15 11.41 -0.42
CA PRO A 225 -2.83 10.90 -0.06
C PRO A 225 -2.77 9.38 -0.21
N GLN A 226 -1.62 8.88 -0.65
CA GLN A 226 -1.32 7.47 -0.81
C GLN A 226 0.06 7.18 -0.23
N ILE A 227 0.13 6.23 0.71
CA ILE A 227 1.40 5.77 1.27
C ILE A 227 1.98 4.69 0.34
N VAL A 228 3.27 4.84 0.04
CA VAL A 228 4.08 3.88 -0.71
C VAL A 228 5.16 3.36 0.21
N GLU A 229 5.13 2.05 0.43
CA GLU A 229 6.10 1.33 1.27
C GLU A 229 6.83 0.32 0.40
N THR A 230 8.15 0.21 0.60
CA THR A 230 8.98 -0.69 -0.20
C THR A 230 10.19 -1.13 0.61
N ASP A 231 10.40 -2.45 0.66
CA ASP A 231 11.54 -3.09 1.31
C ASP A 231 12.53 -3.56 0.25
N ILE A 232 13.79 -3.13 0.38
CA ILE A 232 14.85 -3.48 -0.56
C ILE A 232 15.95 -4.23 0.18
N PRO A 233 16.17 -5.52 -0.14
CA PRO A 233 17.27 -6.27 0.46
C PRO A 233 18.60 -5.71 -0.03
N ILE A 234 19.53 -5.52 0.89
CA ILE A 234 20.87 -5.00 0.60
C ILE A 234 21.91 -6.11 0.71
N SER A 235 21.88 -6.87 1.81
CA SER A 235 22.87 -7.90 2.06
C SER A 235 22.32 -9.05 2.89
N TYR A 236 22.87 -10.24 2.67
CA TYR A 236 22.62 -11.43 3.48
C TYR A 236 23.89 -11.83 4.20
N LEU A 237 23.76 -12.19 5.48
CA LEU A 237 24.84 -12.67 6.32
C LEU A 237 24.44 -13.99 6.96
N LEU A 238 25.19 -15.05 6.70
CA LEU A 238 25.00 -16.33 7.38
C LEU A 238 25.92 -16.40 8.60
N VAL A 239 25.34 -16.46 9.80
CA VAL A 239 26.06 -16.70 11.04
C VAL A 239 25.94 -18.18 11.37
N VAL A 240 27.07 -18.88 11.40
CA VAL A 240 27.15 -20.30 11.71
C VAL A 240 27.70 -20.46 13.12
N GLY A 241 26.93 -21.09 14.01
CA GLY A 241 27.37 -21.46 15.34
C GLY A 241 28.01 -22.85 15.36
N ASP A 242 28.69 -23.18 16.46
CA ASP A 242 29.34 -24.47 16.64
C ASP A 242 28.31 -25.62 16.61
N VAL A 243 28.53 -26.61 15.75
CA VAL A 243 27.69 -27.82 15.74
C VAL A 243 28.16 -28.76 16.86
N PRO A 244 27.25 -29.37 17.64
CA PRO A 244 27.63 -30.35 18.65
C PRO A 244 28.42 -31.52 18.05
N MET A 245 29.49 -31.96 18.74
CA MET A 245 30.32 -33.11 18.33
C MET A 245 29.56 -34.44 18.37
N TYR A 246 28.45 -34.51 19.12
CA TYR A 246 27.65 -35.70 19.36
C TYR A 246 26.16 -35.34 19.46
N TYR A 247 25.31 -36.29 19.05
CA TYR A 247 23.85 -36.21 19.15
C TYR A 247 23.33 -37.48 19.83
N TYR A 248 22.16 -37.40 20.46
CA TYR A 248 21.48 -38.57 21.03
C TYR A 248 20.12 -38.76 20.35
N ASP A 249 19.69 -40.01 20.20
CA ASP A 249 18.34 -40.32 19.77
C ASP A 249 17.31 -40.09 20.90
N GLY A 250 16.02 -40.26 20.58
CA GLY A 250 14.95 -40.16 21.57
C GLY A 250 14.98 -41.24 22.67
N GLN A 251 15.93 -42.18 22.62
CA GLN A 251 16.18 -43.22 23.63
C GLN A 251 17.46 -42.94 24.43
N GLY A 252 18.10 -41.78 24.23
CA GLY A 252 19.31 -41.39 24.96
C GLY A 252 20.58 -42.09 24.49
N LYS A 253 20.60 -42.72 23.31
CA LYS A 253 21.81 -43.36 22.73
C LYS A 253 22.51 -42.40 21.79
N ALA A 254 23.84 -42.34 21.88
CA ALA A 254 24.65 -41.51 20.99
C ALA A 254 24.53 -41.99 19.53
N VAL A 255 24.37 -41.04 18.60
CA VAL A 255 24.29 -41.26 17.14
C VAL A 255 25.40 -40.48 16.40
N GLY A 256 25.74 -40.88 15.16
CA GLY A 256 26.83 -40.29 14.36
C GLY A 256 28.12 -41.14 14.28
N GLU A 257 29.22 -40.56 13.78
CA GLU A 257 30.55 -41.21 13.74
C GLU A 257 31.30 -41.10 15.08
N ASN A 258 31.02 -40.05 15.86
CA ASN A 258 31.68 -39.77 17.15
C ASN A 258 31.00 -40.42 18.37
N LYS A 259 30.21 -41.50 18.19
CA LYS A 259 29.43 -42.13 19.29
C LYS A 259 30.30 -42.59 20.46
N ALA A 260 31.52 -43.03 20.17
CA ALA A 260 32.44 -43.58 21.17
C ALA A 260 32.96 -42.52 22.16
N SER A 261 32.85 -41.24 21.81
CA SER A 261 33.33 -40.11 22.63
C SER A 261 32.20 -39.33 23.28
N ALA A 262 30.95 -39.79 23.14
CA ALA A 262 29.78 -39.13 23.70
C ALA A 262 29.65 -39.46 25.20
N PRO A 263 29.44 -38.46 26.09
CA PRO A 263 29.23 -38.72 27.52
C PRO A 263 27.99 -39.59 27.77
N SER A 264 27.96 -40.37 28.84
CA SER A 264 26.75 -41.13 29.19
C SER A 264 25.67 -40.19 29.75
N ILE A 265 24.46 -40.24 29.19
CA ILE A 265 23.30 -39.56 29.77
C ILE A 265 22.75 -40.44 30.90
N ALA A 266 22.85 -39.99 32.14
CA ALA A 266 22.11 -40.57 33.25
C ALA A 266 20.71 -39.95 33.29
N ILE A 267 19.68 -40.76 33.06
CA ILE A 267 18.29 -40.33 33.31
C ILE A 267 18.12 -40.34 34.83
N PRO A 268 17.78 -39.20 35.47
CA PRO A 268 17.47 -39.22 36.90
C PRO A 268 16.33 -40.21 37.14
N PRO A 269 16.42 -41.05 38.19
CA PRO A 269 15.38 -42.03 38.46
C PRO A 269 14.04 -41.31 38.59
N PRO A 270 12.93 -41.89 38.08
CA PRO A 270 11.62 -41.33 38.31
C PRO A 270 11.43 -41.15 39.83
N VAL A 271 11.01 -39.95 40.24
CA VAL A 271 10.70 -39.66 41.64
C VAL A 271 9.50 -40.52 42.06
N THR A 272 9.79 -41.70 42.61
CA THR A 272 8.79 -42.50 43.30
C THR A 272 8.52 -41.81 44.63
N ASN A 273 7.39 -41.10 44.73
CA ASN A 273 6.89 -40.62 46.01
C ASN A 273 6.42 -41.82 46.84
N GLU A 274 7.36 -42.50 47.50
CA GLU A 274 7.04 -43.51 48.50
C GLU A 274 7.76 -43.17 49.80
N ASN A 275 7.01 -42.47 50.67
CA ASN A 275 7.24 -42.51 52.10
C ASN A 275 7.13 -43.97 52.57
N SER A 276 8.24 -44.57 53.00
CA SER A 276 8.26 -45.54 54.10
C SER A 276 9.69 -45.78 54.60
N HIS A 277 9.85 -45.59 55.91
CA HIS A 277 11.04 -45.80 56.74
C HIS A 277 11.60 -47.24 56.68
N ASN A 278 12.94 -47.39 56.68
CA ASN A 278 13.75 -47.89 57.81
C ASN A 278 15.24 -48.16 57.45
N THR A 279 16.10 -47.56 58.29
CA THR A 279 17.43 -47.93 58.84
C THR A 279 18.31 -49.00 58.18
N GLU A 280 19.60 -48.68 57.91
CA GLU A 280 20.76 -49.05 58.75
C GLU A 280 22.06 -48.38 58.25
N GLN A 281 22.99 -48.13 59.18
CA GLN A 281 24.20 -47.30 59.12
C GLN A 281 25.44 -47.99 58.50
N GLU A 282 26.39 -47.21 57.96
CA GLU A 282 27.83 -47.41 58.23
C GLU A 282 28.65 -46.13 57.96
N ILE A 283 29.51 -45.73 58.90
CA ILE A 283 30.47 -44.59 58.83
C ILE A 283 31.84 -45.11 59.32
N PRO A 284 32.97 -44.75 58.68
CA PRO A 284 34.28 -44.76 59.33
C PRO A 284 34.81 -43.33 59.66
N PRO A 285 35.75 -43.21 60.61
CA PRO A 285 35.82 -42.09 61.55
C PRO A 285 36.68 -40.90 61.11
N ALA A 286 36.34 -39.73 61.64
CA ALA A 286 37.09 -38.47 61.54
C ALA A 286 38.08 -38.33 62.71
N THR A 287 39.26 -37.77 62.42
CA THR A 287 40.27 -37.36 63.40
C THR A 287 40.14 -35.85 63.66
N THR A 288 40.01 -35.44 64.92
CA THR A 288 40.08 -34.04 65.40
C THR A 288 41.43 -33.83 66.12
N PRO A 289 41.93 -32.59 66.28
CA PRO A 289 41.68 -31.92 67.58
C PRO A 289 41.51 -30.37 67.56
N ASP A 290 40.66 -29.91 68.50
CA ASP A 290 40.65 -28.72 69.39
C ASP A 290 40.76 -27.27 68.84
N HIS A 291 39.85 -26.27 69.02
CA HIS A 291 39.05 -25.61 70.12
C HIS A 291 39.48 -24.10 70.27
N PRO A 292 38.74 -23.15 70.93
CA PRO A 292 37.80 -22.14 70.37
C PRO A 292 38.00 -20.72 71.00
N PRO A 293 36.98 -19.87 71.37
CA PRO A 293 35.71 -19.41 70.77
C PRO A 293 35.63 -17.85 70.62
N ASP A 294 34.59 -17.29 69.97
CA ASP A 294 33.74 -16.19 70.52
C ASP A 294 32.73 -15.60 69.51
N GLY A 295 31.50 -15.32 70.01
CA GLY A 295 30.86 -14.01 69.84
C GLY A 295 29.93 -13.71 68.64
N THR A 296 28.64 -14.00 68.81
CA THR A 296 27.44 -13.13 68.62
C THR A 296 27.21 -12.28 67.33
N THR A 297 25.98 -12.43 66.81
CA THR A 297 25.25 -11.80 65.68
C THR A 297 25.16 -10.26 65.66
N PRO A 298 24.82 -9.67 64.49
CA PRO A 298 23.65 -8.78 64.42
C PRO A 298 22.71 -9.02 63.20
N PRO A 299 21.49 -8.44 63.19
CA PRO A 299 20.35 -8.84 62.35
C PRO A 299 20.18 -8.04 61.04
N LEU A 300 19.49 -8.65 60.07
CA LEU A 300 19.05 -8.04 58.80
C LEU A 300 17.71 -7.29 58.98
N GLU A 301 17.68 -6.05 58.48
CA GLU A 301 16.51 -5.18 58.31
C GLU A 301 15.61 -5.65 57.14
N PRO A 302 14.27 -5.49 57.24
CA PRO A 302 13.35 -5.74 56.12
C PRO A 302 13.03 -4.46 55.34
N SER A 303 12.97 -4.55 54.01
CA SER A 303 12.43 -3.50 53.14
C SER A 303 10.92 -3.70 52.88
N PRO A 304 10.08 -2.65 52.91
CA PRO A 304 8.62 -2.75 52.87
C PRO A 304 7.99 -2.39 51.51
N GLY A 305 6.70 -2.75 51.36
CA GLY A 305 5.72 -2.06 50.49
C GLY A 305 5.33 -2.85 49.23
N ALA A 306 4.29 -3.70 49.24
CA ALA A 306 2.85 -3.40 49.25
C ALA A 306 2.26 -3.00 47.88
N ALA A 307 1.46 -3.90 47.29
CA ALA A 307 0.13 -3.56 46.77
C ALA A 307 -0.68 -4.85 46.55
N ASP A 308 -1.70 -4.97 47.40
CA ASP A 308 -2.79 -5.95 47.39
C ASP A 308 -3.79 -5.62 46.27
N LEU A 309 -4.34 -6.66 45.63
CA LEU A 309 -5.69 -6.64 45.05
C LEU A 309 -6.19 -8.08 44.95
N SER A 310 -7.05 -8.40 45.90
CA SER A 310 -7.79 -9.64 46.05
C SER A 310 -9.02 -9.70 45.13
N GLY A 311 -9.34 -10.92 44.71
CA GLY A 311 -10.71 -11.39 44.49
C GLY A 311 -11.27 -11.31 43.06
N GLN A 312 -11.52 -12.47 42.43
CA GLN A 312 -12.87 -13.08 42.39
C GLN A 312 -12.97 -14.14 41.27
N THR A 313 -13.37 -15.35 41.71
CA THR A 313 -14.00 -16.49 41.03
C THR A 313 -14.52 -16.37 39.59
N GLY A 314 -14.35 -17.46 38.82
CA GLY A 314 -15.26 -17.82 37.72
C GLY A 314 -14.63 -18.76 36.69
N GLY A 315 -14.95 -20.06 36.74
CA GLY A 315 -14.49 -21.04 35.75
C GLY A 315 -15.17 -20.88 34.38
N ASN A 316 -14.54 -21.41 33.33
CA ASN A 316 -15.16 -22.49 32.56
C ASN A 316 -14.19 -23.13 31.56
N ASN A 317 -14.50 -24.40 31.32
CA ASN A 317 -13.95 -25.34 30.37
C ASN A 317 -14.47 -25.06 28.94
N THR A 318 -13.77 -25.62 27.93
CA THR A 318 -14.02 -25.73 26.46
C THR A 318 -12.87 -25.08 25.67
N GLY A 319 -12.16 -25.75 24.77
CA GLY A 319 -12.56 -26.82 23.86
C GLY A 319 -12.59 -26.24 22.46
N GLY A 320 -11.48 -26.39 21.72
CA GLY A 320 -11.26 -25.92 20.35
C GLY A 320 -9.86 -26.26 19.89
#